data_AF-A0A1I2IU09-F1
#
_entry.id   AF-A0A1I2IU09-F1
#
_cell.length_a   1.000
_cell.length_b   1.000
_cell.length_c   1.000
_cell.angle_alpha   90.00
_cell.angle_beta   90.00
_cell.angle_gamma   90.00
#
_symmetry.space_group_name_H-M   'P 1'
#
loop_
_entity.id
_entity.type
_entity.pdbx_description
1 polymer ?
#
loop_
_entity_poly.entity_id
_entity_poly.type
_entity_poly.pdbx_seq_one_letter_code
_entity_poly.pdbx_strand_id
1 'polypeptide(L)'
;MLLLAATLAATLSAPPTSPDLAAYVQQTPRCSAEVPRCFGVHLHLVVTAGTAIQTVEWVSSQIAEANARFSTIDVNFEVIAADALPATDAEVDDRAERDALGDPHFSRGVAHVFVVGRLADVDIAGSEIRGVHWRFRKDRSRRWVILSKIAGALTLAHELGHFFGLPHSEYDESLMNKTPRVAWLTGELSFAEPEFARMRRHRDRMLREGMLVDRAGRKGQAQKPG
;
A
#
# COMPACT_ATOMS: atom_id res chain seq x y z
N MET A 1 45.31 18.70 47.72
CA MET A 1 44.11 18.04 47.18
C MET A 1 43.81 18.64 45.82
N LEU A 2 44.15 17.93 44.74
CA LEU A 2 43.92 18.36 43.36
C LEU A 2 42.48 18.00 42.96
N LEU A 3 41.65 18.97 42.55
CA LEU A 3 40.36 18.72 41.92
C LEU A 3 40.59 18.42 40.43
N LEU A 4 40.25 17.21 39.98
CA LEU A 4 40.09 16.91 38.55
C LEU A 4 38.68 17.33 38.12
N ALA A 5 38.59 18.31 37.23
CA ALA A 5 37.36 18.62 36.50
C ALA A 5 37.33 17.75 35.23
N ALA A 6 36.40 16.80 35.16
CA ALA A 6 36.14 16.01 33.97
C ALA A 6 35.13 16.76 33.07
N THR A 7 35.57 17.21 31.91
CA THR A 7 34.72 17.76 30.85
C THR A 7 34.03 16.61 30.11
N LEU A 8 32.71 16.48 30.30
CA LEU A 8 31.88 15.65 29.41
C LEU A 8 31.76 16.35 28.06
N ALA A 9 32.39 15.80 27.03
CA ALA A 9 32.11 16.15 25.65
C ALA A 9 30.80 15.46 25.23
N ALA A 10 29.74 16.23 25.02
CA ALA A 10 28.50 15.73 24.43
C ALA A 10 28.75 15.41 22.94
N THR A 11 28.65 14.14 22.56
CA THR A 11 28.62 13.72 21.16
C THR A 11 27.31 14.20 20.55
N LEU A 12 27.37 15.25 19.73
CA LEU A 12 26.27 15.65 18.86
C LEU A 12 26.01 14.54 17.84
N SER A 13 24.94 13.75 18.03
CA SER A 13 24.45 12.85 17.00
C SER A 13 24.08 13.68 15.77
N ALA A 14 24.52 13.22 14.60
CA ALA A 14 24.11 13.80 13.32
C ALA A 14 22.57 13.86 13.25
N PRO A 15 21.99 14.90 12.60
CA PRO A 15 20.56 14.96 12.40
C PRO A 15 20.09 13.68 11.69
N PRO A 16 18.88 13.17 12.01
CA PRO A 16 18.36 11.99 11.36
C PRO A 16 18.33 12.23 9.84
N THR A 17 19.12 11.44 9.12
CA THR A 17 19.09 11.41 7.65
C THR A 17 17.67 11.10 7.20
N SER A 18 17.18 11.82 6.21
CA SER A 18 15.89 11.54 5.55
C SER A 18 15.78 10.05 5.23
N PRO A 19 14.58 9.44 5.31
CA PRO A 19 14.46 8.01 5.12
C PRO A 19 14.88 7.66 3.70
N ASP A 20 15.57 6.52 3.55
CA ASP A 20 15.94 6.00 2.23
C ASP A 20 14.71 5.44 1.53
N LEU A 21 13.97 6.32 0.84
CA LEU A 21 12.79 5.93 0.08
C LEU A 21 13.13 4.99 -1.08
N ALA A 22 14.37 5.02 -1.58
CA ALA A 22 14.80 4.13 -2.65
C ALA A 22 14.85 2.67 -2.17
N ALA A 23 15.09 2.43 -0.88
CA ALA A 23 15.05 1.09 -0.29
C ALA A 23 13.69 0.40 -0.48
N TYR A 24 12.56 1.13 -0.39
CA TYR A 24 11.23 0.54 -0.63
C TYR A 24 11.06 0.06 -2.06
N VAL A 25 11.60 0.78 -3.04
CA VAL A 25 11.58 0.35 -4.44
C VAL A 25 12.52 -0.84 -4.64
N GLN A 26 13.70 -0.83 -4.01
CA GLN A 26 14.75 -1.82 -4.25
C GLN A 26 14.52 -3.17 -3.57
N GLN A 27 13.99 -3.16 -2.35
CA GLN A 27 14.00 -4.31 -1.44
C GLN A 27 12.62 -4.95 -1.25
N THR A 28 11.53 -4.31 -1.70
CA THR A 28 10.21 -4.94 -1.71
C THR A 28 10.10 -5.99 -2.84
N PRO A 29 9.18 -6.97 -2.72
CA PRO A 29 9.02 -8.00 -3.73
C PRO A 29 8.79 -7.43 -5.13
N ARG A 30 9.55 -7.95 -6.09
CA ARG A 30 9.38 -7.67 -7.52
C ARG A 30 8.32 -8.59 -8.10
N CYS A 31 7.69 -8.18 -9.19
CA CYS A 31 6.80 -9.09 -9.92
C CYS A 31 7.57 -10.32 -10.43
N SER A 32 7.01 -11.51 -10.20
CA SER A 32 7.54 -12.76 -10.74
C SER A 32 7.49 -12.74 -12.26
N ALA A 33 8.47 -13.38 -12.91
CA ALA A 33 8.43 -13.61 -14.36
C ALA A 33 7.38 -14.66 -14.77
N GLU A 34 6.91 -15.47 -13.80
CA GLU A 34 5.95 -16.55 -14.01
C GLU A 34 4.50 -16.05 -14.02
N VAL A 35 4.25 -14.85 -13.48
CA VAL A 35 2.91 -14.26 -13.40
C VAL A 35 2.70 -13.32 -14.59
N PRO A 36 1.66 -13.55 -15.43
CA PRO A 36 1.50 -12.84 -16.70
C PRO A 36 1.40 -11.32 -16.63
N ARG A 37 0.86 -10.76 -15.53
CA ARG A 37 0.64 -9.32 -15.39
C ARG A 37 1.39 -8.76 -14.19
N CYS A 38 2.04 -7.63 -14.41
CA CYS A 38 2.68 -6.86 -13.35
C CYS A 38 2.14 -5.44 -13.32
N PHE A 39 1.61 -5.00 -12.17
CA PHE A 39 1.16 -3.63 -11.97
C PHE A 39 2.05 -2.88 -11.00
N GLY A 40 2.35 -1.63 -11.34
CA GLY A 40 3.14 -0.76 -10.46
C GLY A 40 2.31 -0.25 -9.29
N VAL A 41 2.91 -0.26 -8.10
CA VAL A 41 2.47 0.46 -6.92
C VAL A 41 3.32 1.72 -6.80
N HIS A 42 2.66 2.87 -6.69
CA HIS A 42 3.29 4.11 -6.26
C HIS A 42 2.97 4.28 -4.77
N LEU A 43 3.98 4.10 -3.94
CA LEU A 43 3.89 4.14 -2.49
C LEU A 43 4.08 5.58 -1.98
N HIS A 44 3.23 6.00 -1.05
CA HIS A 44 3.30 7.32 -0.40
C HIS A 44 3.35 7.07 1.11
N LEU A 45 4.43 7.48 1.79
CA LEU A 45 4.68 7.17 3.20
C LEU A 45 4.80 8.44 4.02
N VAL A 46 4.05 8.56 5.11
CA VAL A 46 4.27 9.62 6.09
C VAL A 46 5.67 9.48 6.71
N VAL A 47 6.40 10.60 6.74
CA VAL A 47 7.73 10.71 7.36
C VAL A 47 7.66 11.68 8.54
N THR A 48 8.01 11.19 9.73
CA THR A 48 8.06 11.98 10.97
C THR A 48 9.47 11.99 11.52
N ALA A 49 10.02 13.19 11.79
CA ALA A 49 11.38 13.36 12.33
C ALA A 49 12.48 12.60 11.55
N GLY A 50 12.35 12.54 10.22
CA GLY A 50 13.30 11.84 9.34
C GLY A 50 13.09 10.33 9.23
N THR A 51 12.07 9.77 9.88
CA THR A 51 11.77 8.33 9.84
C THR A 51 10.43 8.09 9.18
N ALA A 52 10.38 7.16 8.22
CA ALA A 52 9.13 6.71 7.63
C ALA A 52 8.30 5.96 8.68
N ILE A 53 6.98 6.14 8.64
CA ILE A 53 6.06 5.59 9.66
C ILE A 53 5.97 4.06 9.67
N GLN A 54 6.44 3.42 8.60
CA GLN A 54 6.52 1.97 8.47
C GLN A 54 7.81 1.55 7.79
N THR A 55 8.30 0.34 8.09
CA THR A 55 9.57 -0.16 7.56
C THR A 55 9.42 -0.79 6.17
N VAL A 56 10.56 -1.02 5.51
CA VAL A 56 10.63 -1.74 4.23
C VAL A 56 10.10 -3.18 4.39
N GLU A 57 10.40 -3.84 5.50
CA GLU A 57 9.95 -5.21 5.80
C GLU A 57 8.42 -5.27 5.93
N TRP A 58 7.83 -4.26 6.60
CA TRP A 58 6.39 -4.16 6.73
C TRP A 58 5.70 -4.02 5.36
N VAL A 59 6.20 -3.11 4.52
CA VAL A 59 5.67 -2.93 3.15
C VAL A 59 5.89 -4.19 2.31
N SER A 60 7.05 -4.84 2.46
CA SER A 60 7.37 -6.08 1.76
C SER A 60 6.37 -7.18 2.09
N SER A 61 5.97 -7.31 3.36
CA SER A 61 4.94 -8.27 3.78
C SER A 61 3.58 -7.97 3.14
N GLN A 62 3.15 -6.71 3.09
CA GLN A 62 1.90 -6.32 2.43
C GLN A 62 1.88 -6.69 0.94
N ILE A 63 2.98 -6.41 0.24
CA ILE A 63 3.12 -6.71 -1.20
C ILE A 63 3.20 -8.23 -1.43
N ALA A 64 3.93 -8.96 -0.58
CA ALA A 64 4.03 -10.42 -0.67
C ALA A 64 2.67 -11.10 -0.51
N GLU A 65 1.90 -10.71 0.52
CA GLU A 65 0.55 -11.24 0.73
C GLU A 65 -0.38 -10.88 -0.44
N ALA A 66 -0.39 -9.62 -0.89
CA ALA A 66 -1.16 -9.24 -2.07
C ALA A 66 -0.80 -10.11 -3.29
N ASN A 67 0.49 -10.31 -3.56
CA ASN A 67 0.96 -11.13 -4.67
C ASN A 67 0.53 -12.59 -4.55
N ALA A 68 0.58 -13.17 -3.36
CA ALA A 68 0.14 -14.54 -3.14
C ALA A 68 -1.34 -14.74 -3.53
N ARG A 69 -2.23 -13.82 -3.14
CA ARG A 69 -3.68 -13.97 -3.38
C ARG A 69 -4.11 -13.52 -4.78
N PHE A 70 -3.41 -12.54 -5.38
CA PHE A 70 -3.70 -12.06 -6.72
C PHE A 70 -3.08 -12.92 -7.84
N SER A 71 -2.13 -13.80 -7.51
CA SER A 71 -1.54 -14.73 -8.47
C SER A 71 -2.58 -15.61 -9.18
N THR A 72 -3.66 -16.00 -8.50
CA THR A 72 -4.79 -16.77 -9.06
C THR A 72 -5.52 -16.06 -10.21
N ILE A 73 -5.38 -14.73 -10.31
CA ILE A 73 -5.89 -13.93 -11.43
C ILE A 73 -4.76 -13.35 -12.27
N ASP A 74 -3.61 -14.02 -12.30
CA ASP A 74 -2.45 -13.70 -13.13
C ASP A 74 -1.84 -12.33 -12.83
N VAL A 75 -1.97 -11.83 -11.60
CA VAL A 75 -1.52 -10.49 -11.21
C VAL A 75 -0.47 -10.53 -10.11
N ASN A 76 0.62 -9.81 -10.33
CA ASN A 76 1.52 -9.34 -9.28
C ASN A 76 1.60 -7.81 -9.25
N PHE A 77 2.06 -7.31 -8.12
CA PHE A 77 2.34 -5.93 -7.80
C PHE A 77 3.81 -5.77 -7.44
N GLU A 78 4.33 -4.59 -7.74
CA GLU A 78 5.70 -4.20 -7.44
C GLU A 78 5.72 -2.72 -7.08
N VAL A 79 6.44 -2.33 -6.03
CA VAL A 79 6.68 -0.91 -5.73
C VAL A 79 7.66 -0.36 -6.76
N ILE A 80 7.21 0.60 -7.56
CA ILE A 80 8.02 1.19 -8.64
C ILE A 80 8.42 2.64 -8.38
N ALA A 81 7.80 3.26 -7.38
CA ALA A 81 8.09 4.61 -6.92
C ALA A 81 7.66 4.72 -5.45
N ALA A 82 8.36 5.55 -4.69
CA ALA A 82 8.07 5.83 -3.29
C ALA A 82 8.32 7.30 -2.99
N ASP A 83 7.28 8.00 -2.50
CA ASP A 83 7.32 9.41 -2.14
C ASP A 83 7.07 9.59 -0.63
N ALA A 84 7.70 10.61 -0.04
CA ALA A 84 7.41 11.02 1.33
C ALA A 84 6.18 11.93 1.39
N LEU A 85 5.33 11.68 2.37
CA LEU A 85 4.25 12.57 2.80
C LEU A 85 4.69 13.33 4.05
N PRO A 86 4.25 14.59 4.20
CA PRO A 86 4.55 15.39 5.38
C PRO A 86 3.92 14.79 6.64
N ALA A 87 4.47 15.14 7.81
CA ALA A 87 3.94 14.73 9.10
C ALA A 87 2.50 15.22 9.36
N THR A 88 2.04 16.26 8.66
CA THR A 88 0.65 16.75 8.72
C THR A 88 -0.35 15.73 8.18
N ASP A 89 0.09 14.78 7.36
CA ASP A 89 -0.77 13.74 6.78
C ASP A 89 -0.76 12.45 7.62
N ALA A 90 -0.16 12.49 8.82
CA ALA A 90 -0.09 11.35 9.73
C ALA A 90 -1.47 10.90 10.23
N GLU A 91 -2.42 11.83 10.33
CA GLU A 91 -3.73 11.61 10.89
C GLU A 91 -4.76 11.93 9.81
N VAL A 92 -5.61 10.96 9.45
CA VAL A 92 -6.67 11.14 8.46
C VAL A 92 -8.02 10.84 9.11
N ASP A 93 -8.74 11.90 9.44
CA ASP A 93 -9.93 11.92 10.27
C ASP A 93 -11.24 11.85 9.49
N ASP A 94 -11.28 12.45 8.30
CA ASP A 94 -12.54 12.59 7.58
C ASP A 94 -12.45 12.30 6.08
N ARG A 95 -13.60 12.40 5.41
CA ARG A 95 -13.75 12.14 3.97
C ARG A 95 -13.05 13.21 3.12
N ALA A 96 -12.94 14.44 3.61
CA ALA A 96 -12.26 15.53 2.91
C ALA A 96 -10.74 15.39 2.97
N GLU A 97 -10.21 14.95 4.10
CA GLU A 97 -8.79 14.63 4.24
C GLU A 97 -8.39 13.42 3.40
N ARG A 98 -9.22 12.37 3.33
CA ARG A 98 -9.01 11.24 2.40
C ARG A 98 -8.93 11.69 0.95
N ASP A 99 -9.80 12.62 0.55
CA ASP A 99 -9.78 13.24 -0.78
C ASP A 99 -8.50 14.06 -1.00
N ALA A 100 -8.16 14.94 -0.06
CA ALA A 100 -7.00 15.83 -0.13
C ALA A 100 -5.67 15.08 -0.15
N LEU A 101 -5.60 13.94 0.54
CA LEU A 101 -4.43 13.07 0.57
C LEU A 101 -4.09 12.51 -0.82
N GLY A 102 -5.09 12.04 -1.57
CA GLY A 102 -4.83 11.34 -2.84
C GLY A 102 -4.97 12.18 -4.10
N ASP A 103 -5.76 13.26 -4.06
CA ASP A 103 -6.03 14.10 -5.23
C ASP A 103 -4.73 14.66 -5.86
N PRO A 104 -3.80 15.28 -5.13
CA PRO A 104 -2.59 15.86 -5.74
C PRO A 104 -1.65 14.81 -6.35
N HIS A 105 -1.70 13.57 -5.86
CA HIS A 105 -0.75 12.51 -6.22
C HIS A 105 -1.28 11.58 -7.30
N PHE A 106 -2.60 11.51 -7.50
CA PHE A 106 -3.19 10.53 -8.40
C PHE A 106 -2.67 10.66 -9.83
N SER A 107 -2.26 9.52 -10.37
CA SER A 107 -1.93 9.32 -11.77
C SER A 107 -2.48 7.98 -12.25
N ARG A 108 -2.65 7.85 -13.57
CA ARG A 108 -3.05 6.59 -14.20
C ARG A 108 -1.85 5.69 -14.45
N GLY A 109 -2.11 4.40 -14.53
CA GLY A 109 -1.12 3.37 -14.88
C GLY A 109 -0.46 2.68 -13.68
N VAL A 110 -0.77 3.13 -12.46
CA VAL A 110 -0.27 2.59 -11.19
C VAL A 110 -1.39 2.55 -10.15
N ALA A 111 -1.24 1.70 -9.15
CA ALA A 111 -2.04 1.76 -7.93
C ALA A 111 -1.33 2.69 -6.93
N HIS A 112 -1.99 3.78 -6.53
CA HIS A 112 -1.49 4.62 -5.44
C HIS A 112 -1.85 4.01 -4.09
N VAL A 113 -0.84 3.82 -3.23
CA VAL A 113 -0.98 3.28 -1.89
C VAL A 113 -0.37 4.26 -0.90
N PHE A 114 -1.19 4.79 0.01
CA PHE A 114 -0.78 5.71 1.06
C PHE A 114 -0.64 4.97 2.38
N VAL A 115 0.40 5.27 3.16
CA VAL A 115 0.62 4.72 4.50
C VAL A 115 0.69 5.88 5.48
N VAL A 116 -0.33 5.97 6.34
CA VAL A 116 -0.53 7.05 7.32
C VAL A 116 -0.40 6.51 8.75
N GLY A 117 -0.33 7.40 9.72
CA GLY A 117 -0.24 7.04 11.13
C GLY A 117 -1.55 6.47 11.66
N ARG A 118 -2.61 7.28 11.64
CA ARG A 118 -3.96 6.89 12.01
C ARG A 118 -4.92 7.16 10.86
N LEU A 119 -5.89 6.26 10.72
CA LEU A 119 -7.00 6.39 9.77
C LEU A 119 -8.31 6.20 10.53
N ALA A 120 -9.09 7.26 10.69
CA ALA A 120 -10.38 7.20 11.37
C ALA A 120 -11.39 6.37 10.57
N ASP A 121 -12.29 5.70 11.30
CA ASP A 121 -13.54 5.20 10.74
C ASP A 121 -14.52 6.37 10.58
N VAL A 122 -14.74 6.80 9.34
CA VAL A 122 -15.65 7.92 9.05
C VAL A 122 -17.12 7.57 9.24
N ASP A 123 -17.44 6.29 9.45
CA ASP A 123 -18.80 5.80 9.67
C ASP A 123 -19.06 5.49 11.15
N ILE A 124 -18.01 5.37 11.98
CA ILE A 124 -18.09 5.08 13.42
C ILE A 124 -17.20 6.05 14.19
N ALA A 125 -17.81 7.07 14.80
CA ALA A 125 -17.09 8.10 15.56
C ALA A 125 -16.20 7.49 16.66
N GLY A 126 -14.95 7.96 16.72
CA GLY A 126 -13.95 7.50 17.70
C GLY A 126 -13.33 6.13 17.41
N SER A 127 -13.68 5.48 16.29
CA SER A 127 -13.06 4.24 15.85
C SER A 127 -11.98 4.50 14.79
N GLU A 128 -11.08 3.54 14.63
CA GLU A 128 -10.01 3.54 13.63
C GLU A 128 -10.14 2.31 12.71
N ILE A 129 -9.74 2.46 11.45
CA ILE A 129 -9.66 1.37 10.49
C ILE A 129 -8.22 1.10 10.05
N ARG A 130 -8.00 -0.14 9.60
CA ARG A 130 -6.69 -0.60 9.15
C ARG A 130 -6.36 -0.16 7.73
N GLY A 131 -7.38 -0.03 6.88
CA GLY A 131 -7.22 0.42 5.52
C GLY A 131 -8.55 0.79 4.88
N VAL A 132 -8.47 1.44 3.73
CA VAL A 132 -9.62 1.74 2.88
C VAL A 132 -9.20 1.90 1.42
N HIS A 133 -9.93 1.27 0.51
CA HIS A 133 -10.02 1.69 -0.89
C HIS A 133 -10.91 2.92 -0.99
N TRP A 134 -10.32 4.03 -1.42
CA TRP A 134 -11.01 5.30 -1.56
C TRP A 134 -11.26 5.64 -3.03
N ARG A 135 -12.46 6.12 -3.33
CA ARG A 135 -12.81 6.71 -4.63
C ARG A 135 -13.02 8.19 -4.41
N PHE A 136 -12.24 9.01 -5.11
CA PHE A 136 -12.32 10.46 -4.99
C PHE A 136 -13.76 10.94 -5.24
N ARG A 137 -14.29 11.75 -4.32
CA ARG A 137 -15.73 12.07 -4.35
C ARG A 137 -16.13 12.94 -5.54
N LYS A 138 -15.24 13.83 -6.02
CA LYS A 138 -15.51 14.71 -7.18
C LYS A 138 -15.36 13.98 -8.52
N ASP A 139 -14.49 12.97 -8.59
CA ASP A 139 -14.33 12.12 -9.78
C ASP A 139 -14.03 10.68 -9.34
N ARG A 140 -15.09 9.86 -9.35
CA ARG A 140 -15.01 8.46 -8.91
C ARG A 140 -14.23 7.55 -9.87
N SER A 141 -13.74 8.06 -10.99
CA SER A 141 -12.77 7.37 -11.84
C SER A 141 -11.39 7.34 -11.18
N ARG A 142 -11.10 8.26 -10.26
CA ARG A 142 -9.86 8.35 -9.50
C ARG A 142 -10.01 7.62 -8.17
N ARG A 143 -8.98 6.84 -7.82
CA ARG A 143 -9.01 5.95 -6.66
C ARG A 143 -7.62 5.55 -6.22
N TRP A 144 -7.52 5.20 -4.94
CA TRP A 144 -6.28 4.78 -4.29
C TRP A 144 -6.62 3.90 -3.08
N VAL A 145 -5.58 3.36 -2.46
CA VAL A 145 -5.66 2.63 -1.20
C VAL A 145 -4.95 3.46 -0.12
N ILE A 146 -5.53 3.51 1.07
CA ILE A 146 -4.90 4.10 2.26
C ILE A 146 -4.79 2.98 3.30
N LEU A 147 -3.62 2.82 3.90
CA LEU A 147 -3.36 1.92 5.02
C LEU A 147 -2.96 2.76 6.23
N SER A 148 -3.44 2.39 7.42
CA SER A 148 -2.90 2.94 8.66
C SER A 148 -1.70 2.12 9.12
N LYS A 149 -0.88 2.68 10.01
CA LYS A 149 0.31 1.97 10.54
C LYS A 149 -0.06 0.68 11.30
N ILE A 150 -1.32 0.51 11.71
CA ILE A 150 -1.80 -0.68 12.40
C ILE A 150 -2.39 -1.75 11.45
N ALA A 151 -2.24 -1.57 10.13
CA ALA A 151 -2.64 -2.58 9.15
C ALA A 151 -1.92 -3.92 9.37
N GLY A 152 -2.70 -5.00 9.37
CA GLY A 152 -2.17 -6.36 9.37
C GLY A 152 -1.73 -6.76 7.97
N ALA A 153 -0.98 -7.87 7.86
CA ALA A 153 -0.34 -8.29 6.61
C ALA A 153 -1.31 -8.46 5.41
N LEU A 154 -2.57 -8.80 5.67
CA LEU A 154 -3.61 -8.99 4.63
C LEU A 154 -4.40 -7.73 4.27
N THR A 155 -4.19 -6.61 4.97
CA THR A 155 -5.00 -5.41 4.77
C THR A 155 -4.82 -4.85 3.36
N LEU A 156 -3.59 -4.76 2.83
CA LEU A 156 -3.40 -4.31 1.45
C LEU A 156 -4.12 -5.21 0.45
N ALA A 157 -4.04 -6.53 0.62
CA ALA A 157 -4.73 -7.47 -0.27
C ALA A 157 -6.26 -7.27 -0.24
N HIS A 158 -6.85 -7.05 0.94
CA HIS A 158 -8.27 -6.72 1.09
C HIS A 158 -8.65 -5.43 0.35
N GLU A 159 -7.90 -4.35 0.57
CA GLU A 159 -8.19 -3.06 -0.08
C GLU A 159 -7.96 -3.11 -1.59
N LEU A 160 -6.98 -3.87 -2.06
CA LEU A 160 -6.82 -4.15 -3.48
C LEU A 160 -8.00 -4.97 -4.03
N GLY A 161 -8.60 -5.88 -3.26
CA GLY A 161 -9.84 -6.55 -3.64
C GLY A 161 -10.95 -5.54 -3.96
N HIS A 162 -11.14 -4.54 -3.09
CA HIS A 162 -12.03 -3.42 -3.35
C HIS A 162 -11.62 -2.57 -4.57
N PHE A 163 -10.32 -2.30 -4.73
CA PHE A 163 -9.79 -1.60 -5.91
C PHE A 163 -10.11 -2.36 -7.22
N PHE A 164 -10.07 -3.69 -7.18
CA PHE A 164 -10.46 -4.60 -8.27
C PHE A 164 -11.98 -4.88 -8.29
N GLY A 165 -12.77 -4.07 -7.59
CA GLY A 165 -14.21 -3.98 -7.74
C GLY A 165 -15.00 -4.97 -6.90
N LEU A 166 -14.38 -5.67 -5.95
CA LEU A 166 -15.11 -6.51 -5.00
C LEU A 166 -15.84 -5.67 -3.95
N PRO A 167 -17.09 -6.02 -3.58
CA PRO A 167 -17.69 -5.57 -2.34
C PRO A 167 -17.16 -6.42 -1.16
N HIS A 168 -17.61 -6.14 0.07
CA HIS A 168 -17.51 -7.16 1.12
C HIS A 168 -18.35 -8.38 0.74
N SER A 169 -18.00 -9.50 1.35
CA SER A 169 -18.51 -10.82 1.00
C SER A 169 -18.97 -11.59 2.23
N GLU A 170 -19.73 -12.66 1.98
CA GLU A 170 -20.17 -13.60 3.00
C GLU A 170 -19.50 -14.98 2.85
N TYR A 171 -18.71 -15.20 1.78
CA TYR A 171 -17.98 -16.46 1.61
C TYR A 171 -16.99 -16.67 2.74
N ASP A 172 -16.90 -17.89 3.25
CA ASP A 172 -16.13 -18.16 4.45
C ASP A 172 -14.62 -18.10 4.22
N GLU A 173 -14.18 -18.53 3.06
CA GLU A 173 -12.79 -18.47 2.63
C GLU A 173 -12.35 -17.06 2.22
N SER A 174 -13.29 -16.14 2.01
CA SER A 174 -13.00 -14.84 1.39
C SER A 174 -12.38 -13.85 2.37
N LEU A 175 -11.28 -13.24 1.94
CA LEU A 175 -10.64 -12.11 2.56
C LEU A 175 -11.56 -10.87 2.57
N MET A 176 -12.57 -10.82 1.70
CA MET A 176 -13.57 -9.76 1.68
C MET A 176 -14.66 -9.94 2.75
N ASN A 177 -14.66 -11.07 3.47
CA ASN A 177 -15.59 -11.33 4.57
C ASN A 177 -15.07 -10.72 5.87
N LYS A 178 -15.88 -9.86 6.49
CA LYS A 178 -15.54 -9.11 7.71
C LYS A 178 -15.88 -9.85 9.01
N THR A 179 -16.47 -11.04 8.91
CA THR A 179 -16.78 -11.85 10.09
C THR A 179 -15.49 -12.19 10.84
N PRO A 180 -15.40 -11.91 12.16
CA PRO A 180 -14.22 -12.26 12.94
C PRO A 180 -13.92 -13.77 12.88
N ARG A 181 -12.65 -14.12 12.68
CA ARG A 181 -12.18 -15.52 12.60
C ARG A 181 -11.08 -15.78 13.63
N VAL A 182 -10.91 -17.05 14.00
CA VAL A 182 -9.78 -17.49 14.83
C VAL A 182 -8.46 -17.35 14.07
N ALA A 183 -7.42 -16.85 14.76
CA ALA A 183 -6.19 -16.34 14.14
C ALA A 183 -5.45 -17.33 13.22
N TRP A 184 -5.52 -18.64 13.49
CA TRP A 184 -4.82 -19.69 12.75
C TRP A 184 -5.31 -19.84 11.30
N LEU A 185 -6.53 -19.39 10.99
CA LEU A 185 -7.12 -19.49 9.65
C LEU A 185 -6.71 -18.33 8.72
N THR A 186 -6.02 -17.30 9.24
CA THR A 186 -5.75 -16.09 8.47
C THR A 186 -4.78 -16.32 7.30
N GLY A 187 -3.80 -17.22 7.44
CA GLY A 187 -2.88 -17.57 6.35
C GLY A 187 -3.56 -18.26 5.17
N GLU A 188 -4.72 -18.88 5.40
CA GLU A 188 -5.50 -19.61 4.40
C GLU A 188 -6.53 -18.73 3.67
N LEU A 189 -6.78 -17.52 4.17
CA LEU A 189 -7.73 -16.61 3.53
C LEU A 189 -7.27 -16.23 2.13
N SER A 190 -8.22 -16.28 1.20
CA SER A 190 -8.02 -15.98 -0.21
C SER A 190 -9.23 -15.21 -0.74
N PHE A 191 -9.42 -15.11 -2.04
CA PHE A 191 -10.71 -14.69 -2.60
C PHE A 191 -11.51 -15.93 -3.00
N ALA A 192 -12.83 -15.84 -2.95
CA ALA A 192 -13.70 -16.93 -3.40
C ALA A 192 -13.72 -17.01 -4.94
N GLU A 193 -14.06 -18.18 -5.50
CA GLU A 193 -14.06 -18.37 -6.96
C GLU A 193 -14.93 -17.34 -7.73
N PRO A 194 -16.16 -16.99 -7.27
CA PRO A 194 -16.95 -15.95 -7.92
C PRO A 194 -16.27 -14.56 -7.90
N GLU A 195 -15.46 -14.29 -6.89
CA GLU A 195 -14.71 -13.05 -6.73
C GLU A 195 -13.54 -12.99 -7.69
N PHE A 196 -12.79 -14.08 -7.88
CA PHE A 196 -11.75 -14.16 -8.91
C PHE A 196 -12.29 -13.81 -10.30
N ALA A 197 -13.43 -14.39 -10.68
CA ALA A 197 -14.06 -14.07 -11.96
C ALA A 197 -14.42 -12.58 -12.09
N ARG A 198 -14.91 -11.96 -11.01
CA ARG A 198 -15.21 -10.53 -10.97
C ARG A 198 -13.95 -9.68 -11.08
N MET A 199 -12.92 -9.99 -10.31
CA MET A 199 -11.65 -9.27 -10.36
C MET A 199 -10.99 -9.35 -11.73
N ARG A 200 -11.00 -10.52 -12.42
CA ARG A 200 -10.50 -10.63 -13.80
C ARG A 200 -11.21 -9.66 -14.76
N ARG A 201 -12.55 -9.57 -14.69
CA ARG A 201 -13.31 -8.60 -15.50
C ARG A 201 -12.92 -7.16 -15.21
N HIS A 202 -12.74 -6.81 -13.94
CA HIS A 202 -12.33 -5.46 -13.53
C HIS A 202 -10.88 -5.16 -13.91
N ARG A 203 -9.96 -6.10 -13.76
CA ARG A 203 -8.57 -6.04 -14.24
C ARG A 203 -8.53 -5.68 -15.72
N ASP A 204 -9.25 -6.43 -16.54
CA ASP A 204 -9.25 -6.23 -17.99
C ASP A 204 -9.85 -4.87 -18.37
N ARG A 205 -10.87 -4.42 -17.64
CA ARG A 205 -11.42 -3.06 -17.80
C ARG A 205 -10.40 -1.98 -17.42
N MET A 206 -9.71 -2.15 -16.29
CA MET A 206 -8.68 -1.20 -15.85
C MET A 206 -7.54 -1.06 -16.85
N LEU A 207 -7.13 -2.17 -17.47
CA LEU A 207 -6.14 -2.17 -18.55
C LEU A 207 -6.64 -1.39 -19.77
N ARG A 208 -7.87 -1.63 -20.23
CA ARG A 208 -8.45 -0.90 -21.36
C ARG A 208 -8.60 0.61 -21.10
N GLU A 209 -8.94 0.97 -19.86
CA GLU A 209 -9.10 2.38 -19.45
C GLU A 209 -7.77 3.05 -19.06
N GLY A 210 -6.65 2.32 -19.12
CA GLY A 210 -5.34 2.80 -18.69
C GLY A 210 -5.25 3.13 -17.19
N MET A 211 -6.22 2.69 -16.37
CA MET A 211 -6.16 2.85 -14.91
C MET A 211 -4.93 2.14 -14.35
N LEU A 212 -4.65 0.94 -14.85
CA LEU A 212 -3.41 0.21 -14.61
C LEU A 212 -2.74 -0.05 -15.96
N VAL A 213 -1.42 -0.05 -15.97
CA VAL A 213 -0.64 -0.46 -17.16
C VAL A 213 0.19 -1.67 -16.78
N ASP A 214 0.10 -2.70 -17.62
CA ASP A 214 0.92 -3.90 -17.49
C ASP A 214 2.40 -3.60 -17.75
N ARG A 215 3.25 -4.09 -16.86
CA ARG A 215 4.71 -3.91 -16.89
C ARG A 215 5.44 -5.20 -17.25
N ALA A 216 4.78 -6.34 -17.29
CA ALA A 216 5.42 -7.63 -17.59
C ALA A 216 6.10 -7.61 -18.97
N GLY A 217 5.47 -6.97 -19.98
CA GLY A 217 6.05 -6.81 -21.32
C GLY A 217 7.19 -5.79 -21.46
N ARG A 218 7.46 -4.95 -20.44
CA ARG A 218 8.54 -3.94 -20.49
C ARG A 218 9.91 -4.49 -20.08
N LYS A 219 9.96 -5.67 -19.43
CA LYS A 219 11.23 -6.32 -19.05
C LYS A 219 12.10 -6.74 -20.25
N GLY A 220 11.53 -6.78 -21.47
CA GLY A 220 12.27 -7.07 -22.72
C GLY A 220 12.92 -5.86 -23.42
N GLN A 221 12.70 -4.64 -22.93
CA GLN A 221 13.31 -3.41 -23.49
C GLN A 221 14.19 -2.77 -22.43
N ALA A 222 15.32 -3.41 -22.10
CA ALA A 222 16.40 -2.72 -21.41
C ALA A 222 16.89 -1.57 -22.33
N GLN A 223 16.82 -0.35 -21.82
CA GLN A 223 17.34 0.85 -22.46
C GLN A 223 18.82 0.63 -22.77
N LYS A 224 19.19 0.64 -24.05
CA LYS A 224 20.60 0.75 -24.43
C LYS A 224 21.12 2.07 -23.86
N PRO A 225 22.24 2.09 -23.12
CA PRO A 225 22.91 3.33 -22.81
C PRO A 225 23.35 3.97 -24.15
N GLY A 226 22.92 5.20 -24.36
CA GLY A 226 23.44 6.07 -25.41
C GLY A 226 24.72 6.76 -24.97
#